data_AF-A0A2T3XQ13-F1
#
_entry.id   AF-A0A2T3XQ13-F1
#
_cell.length_a   1.000
_cell.length_b   1.000
_cell.length_c   1.000
_cell.angle_alpha   90.00
_cell.angle_beta   90.00
_cell.angle_gamma   90.00
#
_symmetry.space_group_name_H-M   'P 1'
#
loop_
_entity.id
_entity.type
_entity.pdbx_description
1 polymer ?
#
loop_
_entity_poly.entity_id
_entity_poly.type
_entity_poly.pdbx_seq_one_letter_code
_entity_poly.pdbx_strand_id
1 'polypeptide(L)'
;MEQLDKFKNVVDTFKKQEFALKKQAREYEALQREIAVLRERAAFDADARRKLERLDEVMSSGGQQLQNQVQEKTRRLQSVINGIADQFIELLPKDGGRAVKSKPSPKRATAKKAARNFV
;
A
#
# COMPACT_ATOMS: atom_id res chain seq x y z
N MET A 1 -8.01 21.15 -26.25
CA MET A 1 -6.82 20.41 -26.73
C MET A 1 -5.70 20.42 -25.69
N GLU A 2 -5.15 21.59 -25.30
CA GLU A 2 -4.00 21.64 -24.37
C GLU A 2 -4.19 20.97 -23.00
N GLN A 3 -5.38 21.02 -22.40
CA GLN A 3 -5.64 20.37 -21.11
C GLN A 3 -5.64 18.84 -21.21
N LEU A 4 -6.11 18.29 -22.33
CA LEU A 4 -6.11 16.85 -22.62
C LEU A 4 -4.68 16.33 -22.86
N ASP A 5 -3.84 17.10 -23.54
CA ASP A 5 -2.42 16.76 -23.74
C ASP A 5 -1.64 16.81 -22.42
N LYS A 6 -1.89 17.81 -21.58
CA LYS A 6 -1.31 17.88 -20.22
C LYS A 6 -1.71 16.68 -19.38
N PHE A 7 -2.99 16.29 -19.43
CA PHE A 7 -3.48 15.11 -18.72
C PHE A 7 -2.81 13.82 -19.22
N LYS A 8 -2.73 13.63 -20.54
CA LYS A 8 -2.06 12.46 -21.15
C LYS A 8 -0.59 12.36 -20.71
N ASN A 9 0.13 13.47 -20.69
CA ASN A 9 1.52 13.52 -20.22
C ASN A 9 1.66 13.11 -18.75
N VAL A 10 0.73 13.53 -17.89
CA VAL A 10 0.72 13.12 -16.48
C VAL A 10 0.46 11.62 -16.34
N VAL A 11 -0.50 11.07 -17.09
CA VAL A 11 -0.80 9.63 -17.09
C VAL A 11 0.38 8.81 -17.59
N ASP A 12 1.04 9.23 -18.67
CA ASP A 12 2.21 8.54 -19.21
C ASP A 12 3.40 8.58 -18.23
N THR A 13 3.59 9.71 -17.54
CA THR A 13 4.59 9.82 -16.48
C THR A 13 4.27 8.89 -15.31
N PHE A 14 3.00 8.83 -14.90
CA PHE A 14 2.55 7.95 -13.84
C PHE A 14 2.79 6.47 -14.18
N LYS A 15 2.45 6.04 -15.40
CA LYS A 15 2.70 4.67 -15.87
C LYS A 15 4.18 4.29 -15.85
N LYS A 16 5.06 5.22 -16.25
CA LYS A 16 6.52 5.01 -16.18
C LYS A 16 6.99 4.84 -14.74
N GLN A 17 6.49 5.67 -13.82
CA GLN A 17 6.79 5.59 -12.40
C GLN A 17 6.25 4.29 -11.77
N GLU A 18 5.03 3.87 -12.13
CA GLU A 18 4.44 2.61 -11.68
C GLU A 18 5.30 1.42 -12.10
N PHE A 19 5.76 1.40 -13.35
CA PHE A 19 6.63 0.34 -13.85
C PHE A 19 7.96 0.28 -13.09
N ALA A 20 8.59 1.44 -12.86
CA ALA A 20 9.83 1.52 -12.08
C ALA A 20 9.64 1.05 -10.64
N LEU A 21 8.54 1.46 -9.99
CA LEU A 21 8.20 1.02 -8.63
C LEU A 21 7.95 -0.49 -8.55
N LYS A 22 7.23 -1.07 -9.53
CA LYS A 22 7.05 -2.53 -9.59
C LYS A 22 8.37 -3.28 -9.73
N LYS A 23 9.31 -2.75 -10.50
CA LYS A 23 10.65 -3.34 -10.61
C LYS A 23 11.38 -3.30 -9.26
N GLN A 24 11.41 -2.14 -8.62
CA GLN A 24 12.04 -1.97 -7.30
C GLN A 24 11.39 -2.85 -6.22
N ALA A 25 10.07 -3.02 -6.25
CA ALA A 25 9.35 -3.91 -5.33
C ALA A 25 9.80 -5.37 -5.47
N ARG A 26 9.96 -5.86 -6.71
CA ARG A 26 10.46 -7.22 -6.98
C ARG A 26 11.90 -7.41 -6.51
N GLU A 27 12.76 -6.42 -6.76
CA GLU A 27 14.15 -6.44 -6.27
C GLU A 27 14.20 -6.47 -4.74
N TYR A 28 13.35 -5.69 -4.08
CA TYR A 28 13.22 -5.70 -2.63
C TYR A 28 12.71 -7.04 -2.09
N GLU A 29 11.71 -7.66 -2.74
CA GLU A 29 11.24 -9.00 -2.38
C GLU A 29 12.34 -10.06 -2.51
N ALA A 30 13.15 -9.99 -3.57
CA ALA A 30 14.30 -10.88 -3.74
C ALA A 30 15.32 -10.69 -2.60
N LEU A 31 15.65 -9.45 -2.26
CA LEU A 31 16.53 -9.14 -1.12
C LEU A 31 15.99 -9.69 0.20
N GLN A 32 14.68 -9.55 0.46
CA GLN A 32 14.06 -10.11 1.67
C GLN A 32 14.17 -11.64 1.74
N ARG A 33 14.05 -12.33 0.60
CA ARG A 33 14.26 -13.79 0.53
C ARG A 33 15.72 -14.16 0.80
N GLU A 34 16.68 -13.42 0.25
CA GLU A 34 18.10 -13.63 0.53
C GLU A 34 18.42 -13.45 2.01
N ILE A 35 17.89 -12.39 2.64
CA ILE A 35 18.04 -12.16 4.08
C ILE A 35 17.44 -13.32 4.89
N ALA A 36 16.28 -13.85 4.48
CA ALA A 36 15.67 -15.01 5.15
C ALA A 36 16.58 -16.25 5.07
N VAL A 37 17.13 -16.55 3.89
CA VAL A 37 18.07 -17.66 3.71
C VAL A 37 19.36 -17.46 4.53
N LEU A 38 19.87 -16.23 4.59
CA LEU A 38 21.02 -15.89 5.43
C LEU A 38 20.72 -16.14 6.90
N ARG A 39 19.52 -15.78 7.39
CA ARG A 39 19.09 -16.04 8.78
C ARG A 39 19.03 -17.52 9.11
N GLU A 40 18.52 -18.35 8.21
CA GLU A 40 18.50 -19.81 8.39
C GLU A 40 19.92 -20.40 8.48
N ARG A 41 20.85 -19.88 7.68
CA ARG A 41 22.23 -20.37 7.62
C ARG A 41 23.14 -19.82 8.72
N ALA A 42 22.82 -18.67 9.31
CA ALA A 42 23.68 -17.98 10.27
C ALA A 42 23.97 -18.76 11.57
N ALA A 43 23.22 -19.83 11.85
CA ALA A 43 23.52 -20.72 12.96
C ALA A 43 24.77 -21.58 12.71
N PHE A 44 25.08 -21.91 11.45
CA PHE A 44 26.13 -22.87 11.07
C PHE A 44 27.16 -22.30 10.08
N ASP A 45 26.92 -21.10 9.53
CA ASP A 45 27.78 -20.43 8.55
C ASP A 45 28.24 -19.06 9.09
N ALA A 46 29.55 -18.94 9.34
CA ALA A 46 30.17 -17.74 9.87
C ALA A 46 30.10 -16.55 8.90
N ASP A 47 30.12 -16.81 7.58
CA ASP A 47 30.00 -15.76 6.59
C ASP A 47 28.56 -15.25 6.50
N ALA A 48 27.57 -16.14 6.65
CA ALA A 48 26.17 -15.74 6.76
C ALA A 48 25.92 -14.87 7.99
N ARG A 49 26.51 -15.22 9.14
CA ARG A 49 26.43 -14.42 10.37
C ARG A 49 27.06 -13.04 10.19
N ARG A 50 28.27 -12.95 9.63
CA ARG A 50 28.94 -11.66 9.34
C ARG A 50 28.14 -10.76 8.42
N LYS A 51 27.47 -11.33 7.40
CA LYS A 51 26.62 -10.56 6.48
C LYS A 51 25.39 -9.98 7.19
N LEU A 52 24.79 -10.73 8.11
CA LEU A 52 23.67 -10.24 8.91
C LEU A 52 24.11 -9.16 9.90
N GLU A 53 25.24 -9.34 10.58
CA GLU A 53 25.78 -8.32 11.49
C GLU A 53 26.02 -6.98 10.78
N ARG A 54 26.62 -7.00 9.58
CA ARG A 54 26.78 -5.80 8.75
C ARG A 54 25.44 -5.18 8.33
N LEU A 55 24.45 -6.01 8.01
CA LEU A 55 23.12 -5.53 7.68
C LEU A 55 22.48 -4.84 8.90
N ASP A 56 22.62 -5.41 10.09
CA ASP A 56 22.09 -4.85 11.33
C ASP A 56 22.81 -3.53 11.70
N GLU A 57 24.12 -3.42 11.47
CA GLU A 57 24.88 -2.17 11.59
C GLU A 57 24.36 -1.08 10.64
N VAL A 58 24.09 -1.42 9.38
CA VAL A 58 23.51 -0.47 8.41
C VAL A 58 22.10 -0.07 8.82
N MET A 59 21.29 -1.02 9.30
CA MET A 59 19.91 -0.73 9.73
C MET A 59 19.88 0.17 10.97
N SER A 60 20.79 -0.05 11.92
CA SER A 60 20.90 0.74 13.15
C SER A 60 21.50 2.13 12.96
N SER A 61 22.43 2.31 12.02
CA SER A 61 23.08 3.59 11.71
C SER A 61 22.23 4.57 10.88
N GLY A 62 21.02 4.17 10.46
CA GLY A 62 20.10 5.03 9.72
C GLY A 62 19.28 4.32 8.65
N GLY A 63 19.60 3.06 8.32
CA GLY A 63 18.83 2.26 7.39
C GLY A 63 17.36 2.09 7.81
N GLN A 64 17.10 1.97 9.12
CA GLN A 64 15.73 1.89 9.65
C GLN A 64 14.95 3.18 9.41
N GLN A 65 15.58 4.33 9.58
CA GLN A 65 14.94 5.63 9.35
C GLN A 65 14.63 5.82 7.86
N LEU A 66 15.55 5.44 6.97
CA LEU A 66 15.33 5.43 5.52
C LEU A 66 14.16 4.52 5.14
N GLN A 67 14.10 3.30 5.68
CA GLN A 67 13.00 2.37 5.44
C GLN A 67 11.65 2.97 5.87
N ASN A 68 11.60 3.59 7.05
CA ASN A 68 10.39 4.23 7.56
C ASN A 68 9.94 5.40 6.67
N GLN A 69 10.87 6.24 6.21
CA GLN A 69 10.56 7.35 5.29
C GLN A 69 10.00 6.85 3.95
N VAL A 70 10.57 5.78 3.40
CA VAL A 70 10.07 5.16 2.17
C VAL A 70 8.65 4.64 2.38
N GLN A 71 8.39 3.91 3.47
CA GLN A 71 7.05 3.42 3.78
C GLN A 71 6.03 4.56 3.93
N GLU A 72 6.41 5.65 4.59
CA GLU A 72 5.52 6.80 4.75
C GLU A 72 5.18 7.46 3.41
N LYS A 73 6.19 7.68 2.55
CA LYS A 73 5.97 8.22 1.20
C LYS A 73 5.10 7.30 0.36
N THR A 74 5.29 5.98 0.44
CA THR A 74 4.45 5.01 -0.28
C THR A 74 3.00 5.04 0.21
N ARG A 75 2.75 5.15 1.52
CA ARG A 75 1.39 5.30 2.07
C ARG A 75 0.71 6.57 1.59
N ARG A 76 1.43 7.69 1.60
CA ARG A 76 0.91 8.98 1.08
C ARG A 76 0.59 8.87 -0.40
N LEU A 77 1.48 8.28 -1.19
CA LEU A 77 1.24 8.04 -2.62
C LEU A 77 0.00 7.18 -2.86
N GLN A 78 -0.17 6.09 -2.10
CA GLN A 78 -1.35 5.24 -2.17
C GLN A 78 -2.63 6.02 -1.86
N SER A 79 -2.62 6.86 -0.82
CA SER A 79 -3.77 7.71 -0.49
C SER A 79 -4.14 8.68 -1.61
N VAL A 80 -3.13 9.29 -2.25
CA VAL A 80 -3.34 10.22 -3.37
C VAL A 80 -3.91 9.49 -4.59
N ILE A 81 -3.37 8.32 -4.93
CA ILE A 81 -3.86 7.52 -6.06
C ILE A 81 -5.30 7.08 -5.83
N ASN A 82 -5.63 6.62 -4.62
CA ASN A 82 -7.00 6.22 -4.28
C ASN A 82 -7.95 7.42 -4.38
N GLY A 83 -7.57 8.60 -3.87
CA GLY A 83 -8.39 9.80 -3.98
C GLY A 83 -8.61 10.25 -5.44
N ILE A 84 -7.61 10.10 -6.30
CA ILE A 84 -7.77 10.33 -7.74
C ILE A 84 -8.74 9.32 -8.33
N ALA A 85 -8.61 8.03 -8.00
CA ALA A 85 -9.52 6.99 -8.48
C ALA A 85 -10.98 7.25 -8.07
N ASP A 86 -11.21 7.67 -6.83
CA ASP A 86 -12.54 8.03 -6.31
C ASP A 86 -13.14 9.22 -7.08
N GLN A 87 -12.34 10.28 -7.30
CA GLN A 87 -12.76 11.43 -8.11
C GLN A 87 -13.09 11.03 -9.56
N PHE A 88 -12.32 10.10 -10.15
CA PHE A 88 -12.62 9.56 -11.48
C PHE A 88 -13.94 8.78 -11.51
N ILE A 89 -14.24 7.99 -10.48
CA ILE A 89 -15.50 7.24 -10.36
C ILE A 89 -16.69 8.20 -10.23
N GLU A 90 -16.52 9.31 -9.49
CA GLU A 90 -17.57 10.33 -9.35
C GLU A 90 -17.82 11.14 -10.63
N LEU A 91 -16.80 11.32 -11.45
CA LEU A 91 -16.87 12.05 -12.73
C LEU A 91 -17.41 11.20 -13.90
N LEU A 92 -17.48 9.87 -13.76
CA LEU A 92 -18.10 9.02 -14.77
C LEU A 92 -19.62 9.26 -14.78
N PRO A 93 -20.23 9.60 -15.95
CA PRO A 93 -21.66 9.79 -16.04
C PRO A 93 -22.38 8.50 -15.61
N LYS A 94 -23.25 8.62 -14.60
CA LYS A 94 -24.03 7.51 -14.00
C LYS A 94 -25.10 6.91 -14.92
N ASP A 95 -25.10 7.21 -16.22
CA ASP A 95 -26.15 6.76 -17.14
C ASP A 95 -25.61 5.78 -18.17
N GLY A 96 -25.99 4.52 -17.98
CA GLY A 96 -25.66 3.44 -18.93
C GLY A 96 -26.14 2.04 -18.58
N GLY A 97 -27.31 1.85 -17.95
CA GLY A 97 -28.08 0.60 -18.08
C GLY A 97 -28.02 -0.43 -16.94
N ARG A 98 -29.23 -0.70 -16.40
CA ARG A 98 -29.59 -1.72 -15.39
C ARG A 98 -29.04 -1.49 -13.98
N ALA A 99 -29.83 -0.73 -13.22
CA ALA A 99 -30.02 -0.97 -11.80
C ALA A 99 -30.34 -2.45 -11.55
N VAL A 100 -29.31 -3.22 -11.17
CA VAL A 100 -29.51 -4.49 -10.49
C VAL A 100 -30.16 -4.14 -9.16
N LYS A 101 -31.43 -4.53 -9.00
CA LYS A 101 -32.20 -4.37 -7.77
C LYS A 101 -31.42 -5.00 -6.61
N SER A 102 -30.69 -4.20 -5.85
CA SER A 102 -30.19 -4.61 -4.55
C SER A 102 -31.40 -4.66 -3.62
N LYS A 103 -31.75 -5.88 -3.19
CA LYS A 103 -32.72 -6.11 -2.10
C LYS A 103 -32.30 -5.26 -0.89
N PRO A 104 -33.23 -4.60 -0.18
CA PRO A 104 -32.89 -3.87 1.03
C PRO A 104 -32.43 -4.84 2.12
N SER A 105 -31.16 -4.71 2.52
CA SER A 105 -30.60 -5.37 3.70
C SER A 105 -31.41 -4.95 4.94
N PRO A 106 -31.81 -5.88 5.82
CA PRO A 106 -32.66 -5.54 6.95
C PRO A 106 -31.95 -4.60 7.94
N LYS A 107 -32.64 -3.51 8.28
CA LYS A 107 -32.25 -2.51 9.27
C LYS A 107 -31.78 -3.18 10.56
N ARG A 108 -30.54 -2.89 10.96
CA ARG A 108 -29.96 -3.26 12.24
C ARG A 108 -30.79 -2.59 13.34
N ALA A 109 -31.69 -3.34 13.97
CA ALA A 109 -32.50 -2.86 15.08
C ALA A 109 -31.58 -2.48 16.25
N THR A 110 -31.57 -1.21 16.63
CA THR A 110 -30.97 -0.73 17.87
C THR A 110 -31.78 -1.27 19.05
N ALA A 111 -31.29 -2.35 19.66
CA ALA A 111 -31.85 -2.88 20.89
C ALA A 111 -31.59 -1.87 22.04
N LYS A 112 -32.57 -1.02 22.33
CA LYS A 112 -32.69 -0.33 23.62
C LYS A 112 -32.86 -1.41 24.70
N LYS A 113 -31.83 -1.66 25.50
CA LYS A 113 -31.98 -2.37 26.78
C LYS A 113 -32.19 -1.34 27.89
N ALA A 114 -33.31 -1.52 28.58
CA ALA A 114 -33.83 -0.69 29.65
C ALA A 114 -32.90 -0.66 30.88
N ALA A 115 -32.70 0.53 31.44
CA ALA A 115 -32.22 0.68 32.81
C ALA A 115 -33.36 0.30 33.77
N ARG A 116 -33.17 -0.79 34.52
CA ARG A 116 -34.01 -1.11 35.69
C ARG A 116 -33.29 -0.55 36.91
N ASN A 117 -33.90 0.42 37.56
CA ASN A 117 -33.54 0.84 38.91
C ASN A 117 -34.00 -0.25 39.88
N PHE A 118 -33.09 -0.74 40.72
CA PHE A 118 -33.44 -1.47 41.94
C PHE A 118 -33.37 -0.46 43.10
N VAL A 119 -34.47 -0.38 43.84
CA VAL A 119 -34.58 0.23 45.18
C VAL A 119 -34.29 -0.86 46.20
#